data_AF-A0A9Q3FU11-F1
#
_entry.id   AF-A0A9Q3FU11-F1
#
_cell.length_a   1.000
_cell.length_b   1.000
_cell.length_c   1.000
_cell.angle_alpha   90.00
_cell.angle_beta   90.00
_cell.angle_gamma   90.00
#
_symmetry.space_group_name_H-M   'P 1'
#
loop_
_entity.id
_entity.type
_entity.pdbx_description
1 polymer ?
#
loop_
_entity_poly.entity_id
_entity_poly.type
_entity_poly.pdbx_seq_one_letter_code
_entity_poly.pdbx_strand_id
1 'polypeptide(L)'
;MDLTDRTLINTIQHECYDSVSAANLSEDRILERVKTCSWWPNWNKDVSEYFQTCDRCQKANRATGKKSGMMIKIQEPKSPWEIVHIDWVTALPTGEDRSDNAYLVLVDRYRKTPMFLPCHEDDTAMDTGIMIWNKGVSLEVYFTYPNRPQLS
;
A
#
# COMPACT_ATOMS: atom_id res chain seq x y z
N MET A 1 -0.91 -40.85 20.84
CA MET A 1 -2.00 -39.93 20.49
C MET A 1 -2.05 -39.91 18.98
N ASP A 2 -2.96 -40.67 18.41
CA ASP A 2 -3.04 -40.91 16.97
C ASP A 2 -3.65 -39.66 16.30
N LEU A 3 -2.86 -38.95 15.49
CA LEU A 3 -3.22 -37.66 14.88
C LEU A 3 -4.16 -37.81 13.67
N THR A 4 -4.87 -38.93 13.57
CA THR A 4 -5.90 -39.22 12.55
C THR A 4 -7.31 -38.85 13.00
N ASP A 5 -7.47 -38.39 14.25
CA ASP A 5 -8.76 -37.96 14.77
C ASP A 5 -9.23 -36.66 14.08
N ARG A 6 -10.26 -36.80 13.24
CA ARG A 6 -10.88 -35.69 12.50
C ARG A 6 -11.45 -34.60 13.41
N THR A 7 -11.81 -34.94 14.65
CA THR A 7 -12.34 -33.94 15.60
C THR A 7 -11.24 -32.99 16.08
N LEU A 8 -10.01 -33.49 16.25
CA LEU A 8 -8.85 -32.69 16.60
C LEU A 8 -8.45 -31.76 15.44
N ILE A 9 -8.48 -32.28 14.20
CA ILE A 9 -8.21 -31.50 12.97
C ILE A 9 -9.20 -30.34 12.84
N ASN A 10 -10.49 -30.59 13.03
CA ASN A 10 -11.52 -29.54 12.97
C ASN A 10 -11.33 -28.47 14.06
N THR A 11 -10.83 -28.85 15.23
CA THR A 11 -10.59 -27.92 16.35
C THR A 11 -9.40 -27.01 16.04
N ILE A 12 -8.29 -27.58 15.54
CA ILE A 12 -7.12 -26.83 15.08
C ILE A 12 -7.51 -25.88 13.94
N GLN A 13 -8.36 -26.35 13.02
CA GLN A 13 -8.91 -25.49 11.98
C GLN A 13 -9.68 -24.32 12.59
N HIS A 14 -10.65 -24.55 13.46
CA HIS A 14 -11.42 -23.46 14.07
C HIS A 14 -10.52 -22.42 14.79
N GLU A 15 -9.49 -22.85 15.52
CA GLU A 15 -8.56 -21.91 16.16
C GLU A 15 -7.67 -21.13 15.16
N CYS A 16 -7.22 -21.79 14.10
CA CYS A 16 -6.32 -21.20 13.12
C CYS A 16 -7.03 -20.31 12.09
N TYR A 17 -8.30 -20.58 11.75
CA TYR A 17 -9.06 -19.88 10.71
C TYR A 17 -10.16 -18.97 11.27
N ASP A 18 -10.87 -19.40 12.32
CA ASP A 18 -12.06 -18.70 12.82
C ASP A 18 -11.79 -17.81 14.04
N SER A 19 -10.58 -17.84 14.59
CA SER A 19 -10.21 -16.88 15.63
C SER A 19 -10.23 -15.45 15.08
N VAL A 20 -10.56 -14.49 15.94
CA VAL A 20 -10.54 -13.05 15.61
C VAL A 20 -9.17 -12.62 15.06
N SER A 21 -8.09 -13.27 15.51
CA SER A 21 -6.73 -13.04 15.05
C SER A 21 -6.43 -13.48 13.61
N ALA A 22 -7.25 -14.37 13.05
CA ALA A 22 -7.00 -14.99 11.74
C ALA A 22 -7.90 -14.44 10.61
N ALA A 23 -8.83 -13.55 10.96
CA ALA A 23 -9.91 -13.08 10.08
C ALA A 23 -9.44 -12.45 8.75
N ASN A 24 -8.18 -12.04 8.65
CA ASN A 24 -7.60 -11.38 7.47
C ASN A 24 -6.25 -11.98 7.04
N LEU A 25 -5.92 -13.20 7.45
CA LEU A 25 -4.67 -13.84 7.03
C LEU A 25 -4.79 -14.38 5.60
N SER A 26 -3.75 -14.19 4.79
CA SER A 26 -3.62 -14.87 3.50
C SER A 26 -3.48 -16.38 3.71
N GLU A 27 -3.83 -17.19 2.69
CA GLU A 27 -3.68 -18.65 2.72
C GLU A 27 -2.27 -19.07 3.15
N ASP A 28 -1.24 -18.42 2.59
CA ASP A 28 0.17 -18.67 2.93
C ASP A 28 0.46 -18.48 4.43
N ARG A 29 -0.07 -17.41 5.04
CA ARG A 29 0.13 -17.16 6.48
C ARG A 29 -0.58 -18.19 7.34
N ILE A 30 -1.71 -18.71 6.90
CA ILE A 30 -2.40 -19.77 7.65
C ILE A 30 -1.69 -21.11 7.50
N LEU A 31 -1.18 -21.44 6.31
CA LEU A 31 -0.32 -22.60 6.10
C LEU A 31 0.91 -22.58 7.00
N GLU A 32 1.58 -21.44 7.13
CA GLU A 32 2.70 -21.26 8.07
C GLU A 32 2.27 -21.47 9.53
N ARG A 33 1.13 -20.92 9.93
CA ARG A 33 0.62 -21.06 11.29
C ARG A 33 0.31 -22.51 11.64
N VAL A 34 -0.41 -23.22 10.76
CA VAL A 34 -0.72 -24.65 10.98
C VAL A 34 0.56 -25.47 11.06
N LYS A 35 1.55 -25.21 10.20
CA LYS A 35 2.85 -25.86 10.23
C LYS A 35 3.58 -25.72 11.58
N THR A 36 3.39 -24.59 12.27
CA THR A 36 4.03 -24.36 13.59
C THR A 36 3.29 -25.00 14.77
N CYS A 37 1.98 -25.20 14.66
CA CYS A 37 1.15 -25.62 15.77
C CYS A 37 0.73 -27.10 15.69
N SER A 38 0.79 -27.74 14.52
CA SER A 38 0.23 -29.06 14.30
C SER A 38 0.83 -29.79 13.10
N TRP A 39 0.71 -31.12 13.08
CA TRP A 39 1.15 -31.95 11.96
C TRP A 39 0.26 -33.19 11.82
N TRP A 40 -0.16 -33.52 10.60
CA TRP A 40 -0.84 -34.76 10.24
C TRP A 40 -0.61 -35.12 8.77
N PRO A 41 -0.84 -36.37 8.32
CA PRO A 41 -0.69 -36.73 6.91
C PRO A 41 -1.64 -35.91 6.03
N ASN A 42 -1.13 -35.32 4.94
CA ASN A 42 -1.88 -34.44 4.01
C ASN A 42 -2.42 -33.14 4.61
N TRP A 43 -1.89 -32.69 5.76
CA TRP A 43 -2.36 -31.46 6.42
C TRP A 43 -2.44 -30.24 5.49
N ASN A 44 -1.45 -30.06 4.62
CA ASN A 44 -1.41 -28.96 3.67
C ASN A 44 -2.60 -28.98 2.68
N LYS A 45 -3.02 -30.17 2.25
CA LYS A 45 -4.15 -30.35 1.34
C LYS A 45 -5.46 -30.06 2.06
N ASP A 46 -5.62 -30.61 3.26
CA ASP A 46 -6.83 -30.39 4.08
C ASP A 46 -7.02 -28.91 4.44
N VAL A 47 -5.92 -28.21 4.72
CA VAL A 47 -5.91 -26.77 4.97
C VAL A 47 -6.33 -25.98 3.73
N SER A 48 -5.75 -26.28 2.56
CA SER A 48 -6.10 -25.57 1.32
C SER A 48 -7.56 -25.84 0.91
N GLU A 49 -8.04 -27.07 1.07
CA GLU A 49 -9.44 -27.43 0.81
C GLU A 49 -10.42 -26.72 1.75
N TYR A 50 -10.07 -26.60 3.04
CA TYR A 50 -10.84 -25.80 3.99
C TYR A 50 -10.87 -24.32 3.59
N PHE A 51 -9.72 -23.73 3.23
CA PHE A 51 -9.64 -22.32 2.83
C PHE A 51 -10.47 -22.03 1.56
N GLN A 52 -10.51 -22.98 0.64
CA GLN A 52 -11.33 -22.93 -0.57
C GLN A 52 -12.83 -23.14 -0.32
N THR A 53 -13.25 -23.70 0.82
CA THR A 53 -14.67 -23.96 1.12
C THR A 53 -15.22 -23.06 2.24
N CYS A 54 -14.36 -22.40 3.01
CA CYS A 54 -14.76 -21.53 4.10
C CYS A 54 -15.30 -20.18 3.58
N ASP A 55 -16.61 -19.94 3.78
CA ASP A 55 -17.30 -18.72 3.37
C ASP A 55 -16.65 -17.44 3.95
N ARG A 56 -16.20 -17.48 5.20
CA ARG A 56 -15.52 -16.35 5.85
C ARG A 56 -14.17 -16.05 5.19
N CYS A 57 -13.36 -17.08 4.95
CA CYS A 57 -12.06 -16.94 4.27
C CYS A 57 -12.24 -16.45 2.83
N GLN A 58 -13.23 -16.97 2.11
CA GLN A 58 -13.53 -16.52 0.75
C GLN A 58 -14.05 -15.09 0.66
N LYS A 59 -14.83 -14.63 1.66
CA LYS A 59 -15.30 -13.25 1.74
C LYS A 59 -14.17 -12.28 2.11
N ALA A 60 -13.30 -12.66 3.05
CA ALA A 60 -12.16 -11.85 3.47
C ALA A 60 -11.06 -11.80 2.40
N ASN A 61 -10.73 -12.94 1.80
CA ASN A 61 -9.72 -13.10 0.75
C ASN A 61 -10.34 -13.36 -0.61
N ARG A 62 -11.44 -12.65 -0.92
CA ARG A 62 -11.93 -12.58 -2.30
C ARG A 62 -10.75 -12.24 -3.19
N ALA A 63 -10.46 -13.08 -4.18
CA ALA A 63 -9.48 -12.77 -5.21
C ALA A 63 -9.87 -11.43 -5.85
N THR A 64 -9.25 -10.35 -5.37
CA THR A 64 -9.58 -8.99 -5.76
C THR A 64 -8.62 -8.63 -6.86
N GLY A 65 -8.91 -9.05 -8.08
CA GLY A 65 -8.10 -8.64 -9.23
C GLY A 65 -8.38 -9.42 -10.50
N LYS A 66 -8.53 -8.69 -11.61
CA LYS A 66 -8.14 -9.22 -12.93
C LYS A 66 -6.70 -9.76 -12.81
N LYS A 67 -6.36 -10.82 -13.55
CA LYS A 67 -4.97 -11.31 -13.67
C LYS A 67 -4.04 -10.10 -13.78
N SER A 68 -2.99 -10.07 -12.95
CA SER A 68 -2.01 -8.97 -12.96
C SER A 68 -1.64 -8.65 -14.41
N GLY A 69 -2.06 -7.47 -14.87
CA GLY A 69 -1.78 -7.03 -16.22
C GLY A 69 -0.29 -6.79 -16.37
N MET A 70 0.20 -6.83 -17.61
CA MET A 70 1.58 -6.46 -17.87
C MET A 70 1.77 -4.99 -17.44
N MET A 71 2.67 -4.75 -16.48
CA MET A 71 2.93 -3.41 -15.97
C MET A 71 3.43 -2.54 -17.12
N ILE A 72 2.64 -1.52 -17.49
CA ILE A 72 3.04 -0.57 -18.53
C ILE A 72 4.14 0.29 -17.94
N LYS A 73 5.34 0.22 -18.53
CA LYS A 73 6.47 1.04 -18.10
C LYS A 73 6.24 2.48 -18.56
N ILE A 74 6.25 3.42 -17.62
CA ILE A 74 6.25 4.85 -17.94
C ILE A 74 7.60 5.18 -18.60
N GLN A 75 7.60 5.93 -19.71
CA GLN A 75 8.84 6.32 -20.42
C GLN A 75 9.76 7.12 -19.51
N GLU A 76 11.07 6.85 -19.51
CA GLU A 76 12.02 7.62 -18.69
C GLU A 76 12.04 9.09 -19.13
N PRO A 77 11.96 10.05 -18.19
CA PRO A 77 12.08 11.46 -18.53
C PRO A 77 13.50 11.77 -19.03
N LYS A 78 13.60 12.73 -19.95
CA LYS A 78 14.86 13.23 -20.53
C LYS A 78 15.38 14.48 -19.83
N SER A 79 14.50 15.20 -19.15
CA SER A 79 14.87 16.38 -18.39
C SER A 79 14.09 16.49 -17.08
N PRO A 80 14.63 17.22 -16.07
CA PRO A 80 13.92 17.47 -14.82
C PRO A 80 12.53 18.09 -15.06
N TRP A 81 11.56 17.71 -14.23
CA TRP A 81 10.18 18.21 -14.25
C TRP A 81 9.31 17.77 -15.44
N GLU A 82 9.76 16.87 -16.30
CA GLU A 82 8.92 16.31 -17.37
C GLU A 82 7.86 15.34 -16.87
N ILE A 83 8.20 14.54 -15.84
CA ILE A 83 7.31 13.58 -15.21
C ILE A 83 7.42 13.74 -13.71
N VAL A 84 6.34 14.20 -13.09
CA VAL A 84 6.24 14.39 -11.65
C VAL A 84 5.20 13.44 -11.10
N HIS A 85 5.57 12.69 -10.08
CA HIS A 85 4.62 11.93 -9.27
C HIS A 85 4.14 12.81 -8.12
N ILE A 86 2.84 12.79 -7.88
CA ILE A 86 2.17 13.59 -6.85
C ILE A 86 1.42 12.63 -5.96
N ASP A 87 1.61 12.75 -4.65
CA ASP A 87 0.90 11.96 -3.65
C ASP A 87 0.66 12.79 -2.38
N TRP A 88 -0.21 12.32 -1.49
CA TRP A 88 -0.51 12.98 -0.21
C TRP A 88 -0.26 12.03 0.95
N VAL A 89 0.47 12.52 1.95
CA VAL A 89 0.52 11.91 3.27
C VAL A 89 -0.43 12.68 4.16
N THR A 90 -1.56 12.07 4.49
CA THR A 90 -2.64 12.68 5.28
C THR A 90 -2.70 12.09 6.69
N ALA A 91 -3.66 12.54 7.48
CA ALA A 91 -3.98 12.13 8.84
C ALA A 91 -2.83 12.31 9.82
N LEU A 92 -2.05 13.37 9.63
CA LEU A 92 -0.92 13.67 10.51
C LEU A 92 -1.41 14.40 11.77
N PRO A 93 -0.82 14.09 12.93
CA PRO A 93 -1.12 14.82 14.14
C PRO A 93 -0.68 16.28 13.97
N THR A 94 -1.60 17.21 14.20
CA THR A 94 -1.31 18.65 14.21
C THR A 94 -0.43 18.96 15.41
N GLY A 95 0.69 19.66 15.18
CA GLY A 95 1.59 20.10 16.25
C GLY A 95 1.08 21.37 16.93
N GLU A 96 1.59 21.67 18.12
CA GLU A 96 1.24 22.89 18.87
C GLU A 96 1.58 24.17 18.09
N ASP A 97 2.64 24.12 17.27
CA ASP A 97 3.15 25.25 16.48
C ASP A 97 2.72 25.26 15.01
N ARG A 98 2.08 24.19 14.51
CA ARG A 98 1.68 24.06 13.09
C ARG A 98 0.34 23.36 12.94
N SER A 99 -0.57 24.01 12.23
CA SER A 99 -1.90 23.48 11.89
C SER A 99 -1.90 22.54 10.68
N ASP A 100 -0.76 22.36 10.00
CA ASP A 100 -0.66 21.46 8.85
C ASP A 100 -0.95 20.02 9.29
N ASN A 101 -1.91 19.37 8.65
CA ASN A 101 -2.33 18.00 8.94
C ASN A 101 -2.02 17.02 7.79
N ALA A 102 -1.39 17.52 6.72
CA ALA A 102 -0.96 16.74 5.59
C ALA A 102 0.36 17.25 4.97
N TYR A 103 1.01 16.40 4.18
CA TYR A 103 2.07 16.80 3.26
C TYR A 103 1.73 16.38 1.83
N LEU A 104 1.84 17.32 0.91
CA LEU A 104 1.91 17.05 -0.51
C LEU A 104 3.33 16.59 -0.87
N VAL A 105 3.44 15.39 -1.42
CA VAL A 105 4.68 14.76 -1.85
C VAL A 105 4.82 14.93 -3.37
N LEU A 106 5.84 15.65 -3.80
CA LEU A 106 6.19 15.81 -5.20
C LEU A 106 7.49 15.06 -5.47
N VAL A 107 7.49 14.14 -6.43
CA VAL A 107 8.70 13.41 -6.82
C VAL A 107 8.96 13.65 -8.30
N ASP A 108 10.00 14.41 -8.61
CA ASP A 108 10.52 14.47 -9.98
C ASP A 108 11.16 13.11 -10.31
N ARG A 109 10.58 12.41 -11.28
CA ARG A 109 11.06 11.07 -11.66
C ARG A 109 12.49 11.09 -12.20
N TYR A 110 12.93 12.20 -12.80
CA TYR A 110 14.29 12.34 -13.29
C TYR A 110 15.30 12.41 -12.13
N ARG A 111 15.03 13.26 -11.13
CA ARG A 111 15.91 13.45 -9.95
C ARG A 111 15.79 12.33 -8.93
N LYS A 112 14.63 11.67 -8.86
CA LYS A 112 14.29 10.65 -7.85
C LYS A 112 14.37 11.18 -6.42
N THR A 113 14.19 12.49 -6.25
CA THR A 113 14.20 13.16 -4.95
C THR A 113 12.79 13.64 -4.63
N PRO A 114 12.23 13.28 -3.47
CA PRO A 114 10.93 13.80 -3.03
C PRO A 114 11.08 15.20 -2.42
N MET A 115 10.09 16.04 -2.70
CA MET A 115 9.84 17.31 -2.02
C MET A 115 8.55 17.18 -1.22
N PHE A 116 8.60 17.64 0.04
CA PHE A 116 7.46 17.61 0.94
C PHE A 116 6.98 19.03 1.18
N LEU A 117 5.75 19.32 0.78
CA LEU A 117 5.12 20.62 0.97
C LEU A 117 4.02 20.47 2.04
N PRO A 118 4.13 21.19 3.18
CA PRO A 118 3.09 21.15 4.20
C PRO A 118 1.79 21.73 3.63
N CYS A 119 0.69 21.03 3.88
CA CYS A 119 -0.63 21.33 3.34
C CYS A 119 -1.74 20.89 4.30
N HIS A 120 -2.98 21.18 3.91
CA HIS A 120 -4.16 20.76 4.64
C HIS A 120 -4.94 19.70 3.87
N GLU A 121 -5.55 18.75 4.57
CA GLU A 121 -6.38 17.70 3.94
C GLU A 121 -7.58 18.27 3.17
N ASP A 122 -8.09 19.41 3.61
CA ASP A 122 -9.22 20.13 3.03
C ASP A 122 -8.80 21.15 1.95
N ASP A 123 -7.51 21.19 1.58
CA ASP A 123 -7.02 22.02 0.48
C ASP A 123 -7.74 21.68 -0.83
N THR A 124 -8.21 22.71 -1.53
CA THR A 124 -8.87 22.49 -2.81
C THR A 124 -7.85 22.15 -3.90
N ALA A 125 -8.34 21.65 -5.04
CA ALA A 125 -7.50 21.44 -6.22
C ALA A 125 -6.80 22.75 -6.67
N MET A 126 -7.42 23.90 -6.44
CA MET A 126 -6.84 25.21 -6.76
C MET A 126 -5.70 25.56 -5.81
N ASP A 127 -5.90 25.37 -4.50
CA ASP A 127 -4.88 25.62 -3.48
C ASP A 127 -3.66 24.73 -3.70
N THR A 128 -3.88 23.45 -3.99
CA THR A 128 -2.84 22.50 -4.39
C THR A 128 -2.09 22.98 -5.64
N GLY A 129 -2.82 23.41 -6.68
CA GLY A 129 -2.20 23.89 -7.92
C GLY A 129 -1.29 25.11 -7.70
N ILE A 130 -1.77 26.07 -6.90
CA ILE A 130 -0.98 27.26 -6.50
C ILE A 130 0.24 26.84 -5.68
N MET A 131 0.10 25.88 -4.77
CA MET A 131 1.19 25.37 -3.95
C MET A 131 2.29 24.70 -4.79
N ILE A 132 1.90 23.84 -5.74
CA ILE A 132 2.83 23.19 -6.68
C ILE A 132 3.57 24.23 -7.50
N TRP A 133 2.85 25.24 -8.02
CA TRP A 133 3.45 26.28 -8.84
C TRP A 133 4.47 27.12 -8.06
N ASN A 134 4.08 27.61 -6.89
CA ASN A 134 4.88 28.55 -6.11
C ASN A 134 6.01 27.88 -5.34
N LYS A 135 5.76 26.71 -4.74
CA LYS A 135 6.71 26.04 -3.84
C LYS A 135 7.38 24.82 -4.46
N GLY A 136 6.70 24.12 -5.36
CA GLY A 136 7.25 22.93 -6.03
C GLY A 136 8.17 23.28 -7.19
N VAL A 137 7.57 23.77 -8.28
CA VAL A 137 8.26 24.00 -9.55
C VAL A 137 9.12 25.27 -9.49
N SER A 138 8.57 26.39 -8.99
CA SER A 138 9.29 27.66 -9.02
C SER A 138 10.55 27.64 -8.15
N LEU A 139 10.51 27.16 -6.91
CA LEU A 139 11.69 27.19 -6.04
C LEU A 139 12.86 26.37 -6.63
N GLU A 140 12.65 25.15 -7.10
CA GLU A 140 13.75 24.37 -7.67
C GLU A 140 14.16 24.79 -9.08
N VAL A 141 13.23 25.24 -9.93
CA VAL A 141 13.57 25.69 -11.29
C VAL A 141 14.34 27.02 -11.25
N TYR A 142 13.92 27.98 -10.41
CA TYR A 142 14.60 29.28 -10.32
C TYR A 142 15.94 29.21 -9.58
N PHE A 143 16.08 28.41 -8.52
CA PHE A 143 17.34 28.33 -7.78
C PHE A 143 18.39 27.41 -8.42
N THR A 144 17.97 26.39 -9.19
CA THR A 144 18.91 25.42 -9.78
C THR A 144 19.27 25.75 -11.24
N TYR A 145 18.46 26.54 -11.96
CA TYR A 145 18.70 26.90 -13.37
C TYR A 145 18.39 28.39 -13.66
N PRO A 146 19.29 29.33 -13.30
CA PRO A 146 19.05 30.77 -13.47
C PRO A 146 18.96 31.26 -14.92
N ASN A 147 19.32 30.43 -15.92
CA ASN A 147 19.43 30.83 -17.32
C ASN A 147 18.32 30.28 -18.24
N ARG A 148 17.20 29.78 -17.71
CA ARG A 148 16.07 29.38 -18.57
C ARG A 148 15.35 30.66 -19.05
N PRO A 149 15.13 30.85 -20.38
CA PRO A 149 14.38 31.99 -20.88
C PRO A 149 12.98 31.99 -20.26
N GLN A 150 12.61 33.12 -19.66
CA GLN A 150 11.26 33.30 -19.15
C GLN A 150 10.30 33.20 -20.34
N LEU A 151 9.30 32.33 -20.22
CA LEU A 151 8.23 32.28 -21.21
C LEU A 151 7.51 33.63 -21.17
N SER A 152 7.53 34.32 -22.31
CA SER A 152 6.90 35.62 -22.55
C SER A 152 5.38 35.57 -22.40
#